data_AF-A0A1Q5T362-F1
#
_entry.id   AF-A0A1Q5T362-F1
#
_cell.length_a   1.000
_cell.length_b   1.000
_cell.length_c   1.000
_cell.angle_alpha   90.00
_cell.angle_beta   90.00
_cell.angle_gamma   90.00
#
_symmetry.space_group_name_H-M   'P 1'
#
loop_
_entity.id
_entity.type
_entity.pdbx_description
1 polymer ?
#
loop_
_entity_poly.entity_id
_entity_poly.type
_entity_poly.pdbx_seq_one_letter_code
_entity_poly.pdbx_strand_id
1 'polypeptide(L)'
;MTTSHDTDVSEDDSLMAQANEQLERELLQKRFNLDRQSFQPFLEDHGDHLSIVVPDQNLADQPAERENRRALGFIQYEKKTGRITIANACMQLPINALAMGFSTKDVHGAHDHLVGRHGEGLKLAALVLSRNRYNVSIAASGCNWRFDMHADTASVSCTVAPSQKIKSIEWTDPALDMASLRYHVGRDVAVVIGATRAKSSRPVAPDAFLNWLRLTTMDIRGLTCPSGIISTPHGDLILDPQLRVQLYHNGITLANSTVGGAFLFAYNFAYSSTCRDRGRLASWRDAARQVQQIWEEALRKQVDTILPLLVDLLRKHARSADAEMIGPHLEPSAARQIWQYLLRESADKEFFYSERSNDQTANTIRDSLRKRPARLPDTLWHILRAHCPIRTVEEEQQELFKDAKPCIVPDTTFARAVDRALRACFALLKFTDHIQVVYVRGSAGKVDAYFDKGQGVLKLHRRWLDFACTHHQSFCRPWSPSNLADTNAPFFCGHVVEELLVRSIASMFKTHPTARPAEMRFMRQIGRRLRYLPHSIKLKPYPEGILVSWEDNETESFRTLSPSGPDYHVMLHDDNCANAETALLHDKADWVIQGMGTKIYTEYTPN
;
A
#
# COMPACT_ATOMS: atom_id res chain seq x y z
N MET A 1 -7.32 -44.36 14.62
CA MET A 1 -7.32 -42.89 14.60
C MET A 1 -8.68 -42.44 15.10
N THR A 2 -8.73 -41.87 16.30
CA THR A 2 -9.94 -41.26 16.89
C THR A 2 -10.03 -39.83 16.38
N THR A 3 -10.98 -39.54 15.48
CA THR A 3 -11.23 -38.18 14.98
C THR A 3 -12.32 -37.50 15.79
N SER A 4 -12.06 -36.24 16.12
CA SER A 4 -12.97 -35.29 16.75
C SER A 4 -14.19 -35.00 15.86
N HIS A 5 -15.34 -34.80 16.48
CA HIS A 5 -16.69 -34.86 15.91
C HIS A 5 -17.20 -33.59 15.19
N ASP A 6 -16.34 -32.65 14.76
CA ASP A 6 -16.79 -31.32 14.27
C ASP A 6 -16.55 -31.05 12.76
N THR A 7 -16.69 -32.05 11.87
CA THR A 7 -16.41 -31.89 10.42
C THR A 7 -17.48 -32.45 9.48
N ASP A 8 -18.76 -32.42 9.82
CA ASP A 8 -19.81 -33.03 8.97
C ASP A 8 -20.10 -32.28 7.64
N VAL A 9 -19.62 -31.04 7.46
CA VAL A 9 -19.79 -30.30 6.18
C VAL A 9 -18.58 -30.45 5.26
N SER A 10 -17.40 -30.81 5.81
CA SER A 10 -16.11 -30.79 5.10
C SER A 10 -15.86 -32.01 4.20
N GLU A 11 -16.54 -33.14 4.42
CA GLU A 11 -16.20 -34.40 3.75
C GLU A 11 -16.89 -34.53 2.38
N ASP A 12 -18.10 -34.01 2.22
CA ASP A 12 -18.87 -34.07 0.97
C ASP A 12 -18.31 -33.12 -0.13
N ASP A 13 -17.66 -32.01 0.24
CA ASP A 13 -17.04 -31.05 -0.71
C ASP A 13 -15.84 -31.64 -1.48
N SER A 14 -15.25 -32.74 -1.00
CA SER A 14 -14.12 -33.41 -1.66
C SER A 14 -14.49 -34.03 -3.01
N LEU A 15 -15.79 -34.25 -3.25
CA LEU A 15 -16.31 -34.97 -4.41
C LEU A 15 -16.19 -34.23 -5.72
N MET A 16 -16.74 -33.02 -5.75
CA MET A 16 -16.73 -32.21 -6.94
C MET A 16 -15.37 -31.54 -7.14
N ALA A 17 -14.58 -31.39 -6.08
CA ALA A 17 -13.16 -31.03 -6.19
C ALA A 17 -12.42 -32.06 -7.03
N GLN A 18 -12.74 -33.33 -6.84
CA GLN A 18 -12.10 -34.42 -7.56
C GLN A 18 -12.73 -34.70 -8.91
N ALA A 19 -14.05 -34.54 -9.07
CA ALA A 19 -14.71 -34.60 -10.37
C ALA A 19 -14.23 -33.48 -11.29
N ASN A 20 -14.15 -32.24 -10.78
CA ASN A 20 -13.62 -31.10 -11.52
C ASN A 20 -12.11 -31.24 -11.73
N GLU A 21 -11.34 -31.68 -10.73
CA GLU A 21 -9.92 -32.04 -10.93
C GLU A 21 -9.80 -33.07 -12.05
N GLN A 22 -10.61 -34.12 -12.06
CA GLN A 22 -10.54 -35.16 -13.08
C GLN A 22 -10.94 -34.64 -14.46
N LEU A 23 -11.95 -33.77 -14.55
CA LEU A 23 -12.39 -33.11 -15.79
C LEU A 23 -11.34 -32.11 -16.29
N GLU A 24 -10.89 -31.18 -15.45
CA GLU A 24 -9.89 -30.15 -15.77
C GLU A 24 -8.51 -30.74 -16.06
N ARG A 25 -7.93 -31.58 -15.19
CA ARG A 25 -6.57 -32.16 -15.33
C ARG A 25 -6.33 -32.87 -16.65
N GLU A 26 -7.30 -33.69 -17.06
CA GLU A 26 -7.13 -34.64 -18.16
C GLU A 26 -7.48 -33.99 -19.50
N LEU A 27 -8.36 -32.98 -19.46
CA LEU A 27 -8.69 -32.15 -20.60
C LEU A 27 -7.66 -31.03 -20.83
N LEU A 28 -7.22 -30.32 -19.78
CA LEU A 28 -6.22 -29.25 -19.87
C LEU A 28 -4.84 -29.76 -20.29
N GLN A 29 -4.23 -30.71 -19.59
CA GLN A 29 -2.78 -30.97 -19.80
C GLN A 29 -2.43 -32.27 -20.51
N LYS A 30 -3.12 -33.38 -20.22
CA LYS A 30 -2.58 -34.69 -20.61
C LYS A 30 -2.92 -35.09 -22.03
N ARG A 31 -4.12 -34.75 -22.52
CA ARG A 31 -4.61 -35.27 -23.80
C ARG A 31 -4.94 -34.22 -24.84
N PHE A 32 -5.60 -33.14 -24.47
CA PHE A 32 -6.08 -32.13 -25.43
C PHE A 32 -5.28 -30.82 -25.41
N ASN A 33 -4.30 -30.69 -24.50
CA ASN A 33 -3.39 -29.54 -24.38
C ASN A 33 -4.15 -28.19 -24.40
N LEU A 34 -5.31 -28.15 -23.72
CA LEU A 34 -6.10 -26.94 -23.57
C LEU A 34 -5.44 -26.04 -22.52
N ASP A 35 -5.32 -24.76 -22.85
CA ASP A 35 -5.01 -23.77 -21.83
C ASP A 35 -6.22 -23.53 -20.91
N ARG A 36 -5.96 -22.96 -19.73
CA ARG A 36 -7.00 -22.69 -18.72
C ARG A 36 -8.14 -21.80 -19.22
N GLN A 37 -7.87 -20.85 -20.12
CA GLN A 37 -8.89 -19.94 -20.66
C GLN A 37 -9.75 -20.62 -21.73
N SER A 38 -9.21 -21.61 -22.42
CA SER A 38 -9.91 -22.45 -23.39
C SER A 38 -10.83 -23.49 -22.72
N PHE A 39 -10.60 -23.82 -21.45
CA PHE A 39 -11.52 -24.66 -20.67
C PHE A 39 -12.74 -23.85 -20.20
N GLN A 40 -13.87 -24.06 -20.88
CA GLN A 40 -15.10 -23.29 -20.65
C GLN A 40 -16.31 -24.23 -20.54
N PRO A 41 -16.43 -25.00 -19.44
CA PRO A 41 -17.60 -25.83 -19.21
C PRO A 41 -18.86 -24.97 -19.09
N PHE A 42 -19.98 -25.49 -19.59
CA PHE A 42 -21.28 -24.83 -19.46
C PHE A 42 -22.32 -25.81 -18.95
N LEU A 43 -23.18 -25.33 -18.06
CA LEU A 43 -24.32 -26.05 -17.51
C LEU A 43 -25.56 -25.86 -18.40
N GLU A 44 -26.24 -26.96 -18.70
CA GLU A 44 -27.56 -26.97 -19.32
C GLU A 44 -28.55 -27.73 -18.44
N ASP A 45 -29.75 -27.17 -18.32
CA ASP A 45 -30.86 -27.77 -17.61
C ASP A 45 -31.85 -28.38 -18.61
N HIS A 46 -31.94 -29.72 -18.61
CA HIS A 46 -32.89 -30.49 -19.39
C HIS A 46 -34.02 -30.98 -18.48
N GLY A 47 -35.19 -31.27 -19.05
CA GLY A 47 -36.37 -31.66 -18.26
C GLY A 47 -36.13 -32.85 -17.31
N ASP A 48 -35.30 -33.82 -17.72
CA ASP A 48 -35.02 -35.07 -17.00
C ASP A 48 -33.59 -35.18 -16.43
N HIS A 49 -32.67 -34.28 -16.80
CA HIS A 49 -31.29 -34.28 -16.32
C HIS A 49 -30.64 -32.89 -16.34
N LEU A 50 -29.54 -32.71 -15.61
CA LEU A 50 -28.64 -31.58 -15.77
C LEU A 50 -27.37 -32.07 -16.47
N SER A 51 -26.77 -31.27 -17.35
CA SER A 51 -25.51 -31.61 -18.01
C SER A 51 -24.51 -30.46 -17.96
N ILE A 52 -23.25 -30.76 -17.64
CA ILE A 52 -22.12 -29.85 -17.81
C ILE A 52 -21.26 -30.44 -18.91
N VAL A 53 -20.97 -29.66 -19.95
CA VAL A 53 -20.23 -30.13 -21.12
C VAL A 53 -19.01 -29.26 -21.34
N VAL A 54 -17.86 -29.89 -21.61
CA VAL A 54 -16.63 -29.19 -22.01
C VAL A 54 -16.54 -29.22 -23.53
N PRO A 55 -16.68 -28.10 -24.24
CA PRO A 55 -16.67 -28.08 -25.69
C PRO A 55 -15.27 -28.37 -26.25
N ASP A 56 -15.21 -29.06 -27.40
CA ASP A 56 -13.98 -29.17 -28.19
C ASP A 56 -13.81 -27.93 -29.07
N GLN A 57 -12.87 -27.05 -28.70
CA GLN A 57 -12.68 -25.75 -29.38
C GLN A 57 -11.74 -25.82 -30.60
N ASN A 58 -11.07 -26.95 -30.85
CA ASN A 58 -10.00 -27.05 -31.85
C ASN A 58 -10.47 -26.97 -33.33
N LEU A 59 -11.77 -26.84 -33.62
CA LEU A 59 -12.32 -26.90 -34.99
C LEU A 59 -13.41 -25.86 -35.30
N ALA A 60 -13.52 -24.77 -34.52
CA ALA A 60 -14.60 -23.79 -34.61
C ALA A 60 -14.60 -22.85 -35.85
N ASP A 61 -13.84 -23.15 -36.92
CA ASP A 61 -13.72 -22.30 -38.11
C ASP A 61 -14.80 -22.54 -39.19
N GLN A 62 -15.73 -23.48 -39.00
CA GLN A 62 -16.83 -23.70 -39.96
C GLN A 62 -18.22 -23.39 -39.38
N PRO A 63 -18.96 -22.41 -39.93
CA PRO A 63 -20.30 -22.02 -39.46
C PRO A 63 -21.35 -23.14 -39.50
N ALA A 64 -21.16 -24.16 -40.35
CA ALA A 64 -22.09 -25.28 -40.53
C ALA A 64 -21.99 -26.35 -39.43
N GLU A 65 -20.93 -26.37 -38.63
CA GLU A 65 -20.73 -27.38 -37.57
C GLU A 65 -21.27 -26.96 -36.20
N ARG A 66 -21.85 -25.75 -36.06
CA ARG A 66 -22.49 -25.30 -34.81
C ARG A 66 -23.65 -26.19 -34.35
N GLU A 67 -24.25 -26.98 -35.24
CA GLU A 67 -25.30 -27.95 -34.90
C GLU A 67 -24.73 -29.26 -34.31
N ASN A 68 -23.48 -29.62 -34.59
CA ASN A 68 -22.79 -30.76 -34.00
C ASN A 68 -21.89 -30.28 -32.87
N ARG A 69 -22.49 -30.00 -31.71
CA ARG A 69 -21.73 -29.72 -30.49
C ARG A 69 -20.80 -30.91 -30.25
N ARG A 70 -19.48 -30.70 -30.30
CA ARG A 70 -18.45 -31.69 -29.97
C ARG A 70 -17.95 -31.40 -28.57
N ALA A 71 -17.70 -32.44 -27.77
CA ALA A 71 -17.31 -32.28 -26.38
C ALA A 71 -16.14 -33.19 -26.01
N LEU A 72 -15.32 -32.75 -25.08
CA LEU A 72 -14.16 -33.50 -24.60
C LEU A 72 -14.49 -34.34 -23.35
N GLY A 73 -15.54 -33.96 -22.64
CA GLY A 73 -16.06 -34.66 -21.47
C GLY A 73 -17.38 -34.05 -21.01
N PHE A 74 -18.05 -34.73 -20.09
CA PHE A 74 -19.30 -34.26 -19.52
C PHE A 74 -19.50 -34.70 -18.06
N ILE A 75 -20.38 -33.96 -17.37
CA ILE A 75 -20.99 -34.35 -16.11
C ILE A 75 -22.51 -34.38 -16.34
N GLN A 76 -23.17 -35.46 -16.00
CA GLN A 76 -24.62 -35.60 -16.10
C GLN A 76 -25.21 -35.94 -14.74
N TYR A 77 -26.25 -35.21 -14.33
CA TYR A 77 -27.08 -35.54 -13.17
C TYR A 77 -28.48 -35.94 -13.63
N GLU A 78 -28.85 -37.21 -13.45
CA GLU A 78 -30.18 -37.72 -13.77
C GLU A 78 -31.17 -37.38 -12.64
N LYS A 79 -32.14 -36.49 -12.90
CA LYS A 79 -33.07 -35.98 -11.87
C LYS A 79 -33.96 -37.07 -11.26
N LYS A 80 -34.34 -38.08 -12.04
CA LYS A 80 -35.23 -39.16 -11.61
C LYS A 80 -34.56 -40.14 -10.65
N THR A 81 -33.27 -40.39 -10.84
CA THR A 81 -32.52 -41.45 -10.13
C THR A 81 -31.55 -40.88 -9.12
N GLY A 82 -31.22 -39.57 -9.20
CA GLY A 82 -30.17 -38.96 -8.40
C GLY A 82 -28.80 -39.57 -8.72
N ARG A 83 -28.59 -39.98 -9.98
CA ARG A 83 -27.35 -40.58 -10.47
C ARG A 83 -26.49 -39.54 -11.15
N ILE A 84 -25.21 -39.52 -10.82
CA ILE A 84 -24.20 -38.67 -11.45
C ILE A 84 -23.30 -39.53 -12.32
N THR A 85 -23.03 -39.07 -13.54
CA THR A 85 -22.02 -39.64 -14.45
C THR A 85 -21.04 -38.56 -14.83
N ILE A 86 -19.75 -38.78 -14.58
CA ILE A 86 -18.65 -37.90 -14.99
C ILE A 86 -17.83 -38.69 -16.00
N ALA A 87 -17.64 -38.21 -17.22
CA ALA A 87 -16.92 -38.94 -18.25
C ALA A 87 -15.94 -38.06 -19.02
N ASN A 88 -14.77 -38.63 -19.29
CA ASN A 88 -13.70 -38.01 -20.08
C ASN A 88 -13.39 -38.88 -21.30
N ALA A 89 -13.37 -38.26 -22.48
CA ALA A 89 -13.08 -38.96 -23.73
C ALA A 89 -11.65 -39.50 -23.75
N CYS A 90 -11.52 -40.73 -24.25
CA CYS A 90 -10.26 -41.36 -24.61
C CYS A 90 -9.24 -41.42 -23.48
N MET A 91 -9.67 -41.50 -22.22
CA MET A 91 -8.75 -41.57 -21.11
C MET A 91 -8.43 -43.03 -20.73
N GLN A 92 -7.24 -43.27 -20.19
CA GLN A 92 -6.85 -44.57 -19.64
C GLN A 92 -6.51 -44.46 -18.15
N LEU A 93 -7.06 -45.40 -17.38
CA LEU A 93 -6.74 -45.59 -15.97
C LEU A 93 -6.20 -47.02 -15.81
N PRO A 94 -4.87 -47.22 -15.72
CA PRO A 94 -4.30 -48.55 -15.57
C PRO A 94 -4.61 -49.11 -14.19
N ILE A 95 -4.63 -50.44 -14.03
CA ILE A 95 -4.90 -51.11 -12.74
C ILE A 95 -3.92 -50.66 -11.64
N ASN A 96 -2.66 -50.38 -12.01
CA ASN A 96 -1.65 -49.85 -11.08
C ASN A 96 -2.07 -48.52 -10.43
N ALA A 97 -3.02 -47.79 -11.02
CA ALA A 97 -3.58 -46.59 -10.42
C ALA A 97 -4.33 -46.86 -9.11
N LEU A 98 -4.65 -48.11 -8.76
CA LEU A 98 -5.17 -48.50 -7.45
C LEU A 98 -4.09 -48.59 -6.36
N ALA A 99 -2.80 -48.69 -6.71
CA ALA A 99 -1.72 -48.71 -5.72
C ALA A 99 -1.51 -47.32 -5.09
N MET A 100 -1.41 -47.23 -3.76
CA MET A 100 -1.13 -45.96 -3.07
C MET A 100 0.18 -45.34 -3.58
N GLY A 101 0.21 -44.01 -3.76
CA GLY A 101 1.36 -43.30 -4.33
C GLY A 101 1.54 -43.41 -5.85
N PHE A 102 0.77 -44.26 -6.56
CA PHE A 102 0.87 -44.34 -8.02
C PHE A 102 0.32 -43.08 -8.69
N SER A 103 1.19 -42.36 -9.40
CA SER A 103 0.83 -41.18 -10.16
C SER A 103 1.63 -41.12 -11.45
N THR A 104 0.95 -40.89 -12.58
CA THR A 104 1.64 -40.59 -13.85
C THR A 104 2.08 -39.13 -13.94
N LYS A 105 1.91 -38.34 -12.87
CA LYS A 105 2.22 -36.90 -12.83
C LYS A 105 3.60 -36.57 -12.28
N ASP A 106 4.30 -37.53 -11.69
CA ASP A 106 5.56 -37.31 -10.97
C ASP A 106 6.80 -37.50 -11.87
N VAL A 107 6.61 -37.54 -13.19
CA VAL A 107 7.69 -37.79 -14.14
C VAL A 107 8.38 -36.46 -14.48
N HIS A 108 9.57 -36.27 -13.90
CA HIS A 108 10.56 -35.22 -14.23
C HIS A 108 10.15 -33.74 -14.06
N GLY A 109 9.19 -33.42 -13.17
CA GLY A 109 8.84 -32.02 -12.87
C GLY A 109 8.13 -31.26 -14.01
N ALA A 110 7.83 -31.91 -15.13
CA ALA A 110 7.09 -31.34 -16.27
C ALA A 110 5.62 -30.97 -15.92
N HIS A 111 5.19 -31.32 -14.72
CA HIS A 111 3.81 -31.38 -14.28
C HIS A 111 3.63 -30.76 -12.87
N ASP A 112 4.52 -29.84 -12.47
CA ASP A 112 4.48 -29.19 -11.14
C ASP A 112 3.26 -28.28 -10.93
N HIS A 113 2.61 -27.85 -12.01
CA HIS A 113 1.39 -27.08 -11.99
C HIS A 113 0.12 -27.96 -11.84
N LEU A 114 0.29 -29.29 -11.68
CA LEU A 114 -0.81 -30.24 -11.58
C LEU A 114 -1.27 -30.47 -10.13
N VAL A 115 -2.57 -30.31 -9.87
CA VAL A 115 -3.20 -30.74 -8.59
C VAL A 115 -3.04 -32.25 -8.41
N GLY A 116 -2.86 -32.75 -7.18
CA GLY A 116 -2.98 -34.19 -6.93
C GLY A 116 -1.82 -35.08 -7.41
N ARG A 117 -0.59 -34.54 -7.45
CA ARG A 117 0.66 -35.23 -7.83
C ARG A 117 0.92 -36.58 -7.13
N HIS A 118 0.36 -36.78 -5.93
CA HIS A 118 0.57 -37.98 -5.11
C HIS A 118 -0.26 -39.20 -5.55
N GLY A 119 -1.23 -39.05 -6.47
CA GLY A 119 -1.97 -40.20 -7.01
C GLY A 119 -3.03 -40.82 -6.08
N GLU A 120 -3.41 -40.10 -5.01
CA GLU A 120 -4.31 -40.59 -3.96
C GLU A 120 -5.75 -40.08 -4.07
N GLY A 121 -5.97 -38.97 -4.81
CA GLY A 121 -7.25 -38.27 -4.87
C GLY A 121 -8.43 -39.17 -5.14
N LEU A 122 -8.50 -39.73 -6.36
CA LEU A 122 -9.60 -40.59 -6.81
C LEU A 122 -9.97 -41.70 -5.82
N LYS A 123 -8.97 -42.27 -5.13
CA LYS A 123 -9.17 -43.30 -4.10
C LYS A 123 -9.84 -42.73 -2.86
N LEU A 124 -9.36 -41.56 -2.42
CA LEU A 124 -9.94 -40.84 -1.28
C LEU A 124 -11.37 -40.38 -1.58
N ALA A 125 -11.71 -39.88 -2.79
CA ALA A 125 -13.13 -39.61 -3.09
C ALA A 125 -13.97 -40.88 -3.07
N ALA A 126 -13.51 -41.96 -3.72
CA ALA A 126 -14.25 -43.22 -3.73
C ALA A 126 -14.49 -43.74 -2.31
N LEU A 127 -13.49 -43.64 -1.43
CA LEU A 127 -13.58 -43.96 -0.01
C LEU A 127 -14.60 -43.09 0.74
N VAL A 128 -14.51 -41.77 0.61
CA VAL A 128 -15.41 -40.81 1.29
C VAL A 128 -16.86 -41.00 0.84
N LEU A 129 -17.09 -41.12 -0.47
CA LEU A 129 -18.41 -41.42 -1.04
C LEU A 129 -19.00 -42.72 -0.51
N SER A 130 -18.19 -43.78 -0.54
CA SER A 130 -18.64 -45.11 -0.10
C SER A 130 -18.99 -45.09 1.38
N ARG A 131 -18.23 -44.35 2.20
CA ARG A 131 -18.52 -44.12 3.61
C ARG A 131 -19.83 -43.36 3.81
N ASN A 132 -20.15 -42.40 2.95
CA ASN A 132 -21.42 -41.65 2.95
C ASN A 132 -22.59 -42.40 2.28
N ARG A 133 -22.41 -43.72 2.03
CA ARG A 133 -23.41 -44.66 1.47
C ARG A 133 -23.83 -44.36 0.04
N TYR A 134 -23.00 -43.64 -0.70
CA TYR A 134 -23.15 -43.53 -2.15
C TYR A 134 -22.46 -44.72 -2.81
N ASN A 135 -23.10 -45.29 -3.83
CA ASN A 135 -22.43 -46.27 -4.68
C ASN A 135 -21.46 -45.55 -5.61
N VAL A 136 -20.26 -46.10 -5.77
CA VAL A 136 -19.23 -45.56 -6.65
C VAL A 136 -18.74 -46.64 -7.58
N SER A 137 -18.77 -46.36 -8.88
CA SER A 137 -18.15 -47.23 -9.87
C SER A 137 -17.36 -46.43 -10.89
N ILE A 138 -16.26 -47.02 -11.35
CA ILE A 138 -15.39 -46.42 -12.35
C ILE A 138 -15.32 -47.39 -13.53
N ALA A 139 -15.68 -46.92 -14.71
CA ALA A 139 -15.51 -47.62 -15.96
C ALA A 139 -14.24 -47.10 -16.64
N ALA A 140 -13.25 -47.96 -16.83
CA ALA A 140 -11.99 -47.58 -17.46
C ALA A 140 -11.24 -48.80 -18.01
N SER A 141 -10.51 -48.62 -19.11
CA SER A 141 -9.58 -49.62 -19.67
C SER A 141 -10.24 -50.99 -19.92
N GLY A 142 -11.52 -51.00 -20.32
CA GLY A 142 -12.29 -52.23 -20.53
C GLY A 142 -12.81 -52.90 -19.25
N CYS A 143 -12.58 -52.32 -18.08
CA CYS A 143 -12.99 -52.85 -16.79
C CYS A 143 -14.00 -51.93 -16.10
N ASN A 144 -14.82 -52.53 -15.23
CA ASN A 144 -15.65 -51.81 -14.27
C ASN A 144 -15.10 -52.06 -12.87
N TRP A 145 -14.74 -51.00 -12.18
CA TRP A 145 -14.26 -50.99 -10.81
C TRP A 145 -15.43 -50.60 -9.93
N ARG A 146 -15.71 -51.36 -8.87
CA ARG A 146 -16.76 -51.07 -7.89
C ARG A 146 -16.13 -50.92 -6.53
N PHE A 147 -16.51 -49.86 -5.84
CA PHE A 147 -16.06 -49.60 -4.48
C PHE A 147 -17.22 -49.90 -3.53
N ASP A 148 -16.99 -50.81 -2.61
CA ASP A 148 -17.99 -51.26 -1.64
C ASP A 148 -17.43 -51.10 -0.23
N MET A 149 -18.25 -50.53 0.66
CA MET A 149 -17.92 -50.39 2.08
C MET A 149 -18.42 -51.62 2.84
N HIS A 150 -17.50 -52.34 3.49
CA HIS A 150 -17.85 -53.46 4.35
C HIS A 150 -18.19 -52.94 5.75
N ALA A 151 -19.48 -53.01 6.10
CA ALA A 151 -20.04 -52.42 7.32
C ALA A 151 -19.48 -53.04 8.63
N ASP A 152 -18.95 -54.25 8.53
CA ASP A 152 -18.38 -55.06 9.62
C ASP A 152 -16.89 -54.76 9.90
N THR A 153 -16.14 -54.28 8.91
CA THR A 153 -14.67 -54.15 8.98
C THR A 153 -14.17 -52.71 8.85
N ALA A 154 -15.08 -51.74 8.67
CA ALA A 154 -14.74 -50.35 8.34
C ALA A 154 -13.72 -50.23 7.18
N SER A 155 -13.76 -51.20 6.25
CA SER A 155 -12.83 -51.30 5.13
C SER A 155 -13.56 -51.07 3.82
N VAL A 156 -12.89 -50.43 2.86
CA VAL A 156 -13.37 -50.32 1.48
C VAL A 156 -12.67 -51.35 0.63
N SER A 157 -13.45 -52.15 -0.09
CA SER A 157 -12.95 -53.06 -1.12
C SER A 157 -13.18 -52.45 -2.50
N CYS A 158 -12.27 -52.75 -3.43
CA CYS A 158 -12.42 -52.41 -4.84
C CYS A 158 -12.45 -53.70 -5.65
N THR A 159 -13.59 -54.00 -6.28
CA THR A 159 -13.74 -55.14 -7.17
C THR A 159 -13.58 -54.71 -8.62
N VAL A 160 -12.62 -55.30 -9.33
CA VAL A 160 -12.35 -55.02 -10.75
C VAL A 160 -12.88 -56.18 -11.59
N ALA A 161 -13.85 -55.92 -12.45
CA ALA A 161 -14.43 -56.92 -13.35
C ALA A 161 -14.35 -56.48 -14.82
N PRO A 162 -14.04 -57.39 -15.78
CA PRO A 162 -14.10 -57.08 -17.21
C PRO A 162 -15.50 -56.62 -17.62
N SER A 163 -15.57 -55.63 -18.51
CA SER A 163 -16.85 -55.16 -19.04
C SER A 163 -17.39 -56.11 -20.12
N GLN A 164 -18.61 -56.58 -19.95
CA GLN A 164 -19.28 -57.43 -20.96
C GLN A 164 -19.66 -56.66 -22.23
N LYS A 165 -19.55 -55.33 -22.23
CA LYS A 165 -19.94 -54.43 -23.33
C LYS A 165 -18.87 -54.21 -24.40
N ILE A 166 -17.76 -54.96 -24.38
CA ILE A 166 -16.64 -54.77 -25.32
C ILE A 166 -16.93 -55.35 -26.73
N LYS A 167 -18.03 -56.10 -26.90
CA LYS A 167 -18.21 -57.00 -28.06
C LYS A 167 -18.63 -56.36 -29.39
N SER A 168 -18.80 -55.04 -29.50
CA SER A 168 -18.91 -54.37 -30.80
C SER A 168 -18.73 -52.86 -30.63
N ILE A 169 -17.50 -52.37 -30.74
CA ILE A 169 -17.25 -50.93 -30.84
C ILE A 169 -17.42 -50.57 -32.31
N GLU A 170 -18.60 -50.08 -32.70
CA GLU A 170 -18.66 -49.15 -33.83
C GLU A 170 -17.80 -47.95 -33.42
N TRP A 171 -16.76 -47.64 -34.21
CA TRP A 171 -15.86 -46.54 -33.91
C TRP A 171 -16.59 -45.21 -34.16
N THR A 172 -17.37 -44.78 -33.18
CA THR A 172 -17.99 -43.46 -33.14
C THR A 172 -16.96 -42.41 -32.74
N ASP A 173 -17.11 -41.18 -33.26
CA ASP A 173 -16.25 -40.04 -32.89
C ASP A 173 -16.37 -39.80 -31.38
N PRO A 174 -15.28 -39.89 -30.60
CA PRO A 174 -15.30 -39.64 -29.17
C PRO A 174 -15.93 -38.31 -28.77
N ALA A 175 -15.74 -37.28 -29.59
CA ALA A 175 -16.24 -35.96 -29.27
C ALA A 175 -17.75 -35.84 -29.44
N LEU A 176 -18.32 -36.57 -30.40
CA LEU A 176 -19.78 -36.67 -30.59
C LEU A 176 -20.45 -37.53 -29.51
N ASP A 177 -19.75 -38.59 -29.08
CA ASP A 177 -20.23 -39.42 -27.97
C ASP A 177 -20.36 -38.61 -26.68
N MET A 178 -19.33 -37.85 -26.31
CA MET A 178 -19.36 -37.02 -25.10
C MET A 178 -20.46 -35.96 -25.17
N ALA A 179 -20.64 -35.32 -26.33
CA ALA A 179 -21.69 -34.32 -26.50
C ALA A 179 -23.10 -34.91 -26.41
N SER A 180 -23.24 -36.18 -26.77
CA SER A 180 -24.46 -36.97 -26.60
C SER A 180 -24.59 -37.61 -25.21
N LEU A 181 -23.70 -37.25 -24.27
CA LEU A 181 -23.62 -37.79 -22.91
C LEU A 181 -23.41 -39.32 -22.87
N ARG A 182 -22.62 -39.84 -23.82
CA ARG A 182 -22.29 -41.27 -23.94
C ARG A 182 -20.79 -41.49 -23.73
N TYR A 183 -20.45 -42.60 -23.10
CA TYR A 183 -19.06 -43.03 -22.90
C TYR A 183 -18.89 -44.52 -23.18
N HIS A 184 -17.70 -44.91 -23.62
CA HIS A 184 -17.33 -46.29 -23.96
C HIS A 184 -16.25 -46.81 -23.02
N VAL A 185 -16.55 -47.86 -22.26
CA VAL A 185 -15.64 -48.41 -21.21
C VAL A 185 -14.25 -48.83 -21.73
N GLY A 186 -14.15 -49.22 -23.01
CA GLY A 186 -12.88 -49.61 -23.63
C GLY A 186 -11.98 -48.43 -24.02
N ARG A 187 -12.55 -47.23 -24.15
CA ARG A 187 -11.89 -46.03 -24.68
C ARG A 187 -11.79 -44.91 -23.64
N ASP A 188 -12.86 -44.72 -22.89
CA ASP A 188 -13.11 -43.56 -22.03
C ASP A 188 -12.98 -43.95 -20.54
N VAL A 189 -12.79 -42.94 -19.68
CA VAL A 189 -12.94 -43.10 -18.23
C VAL A 189 -14.24 -42.45 -17.82
N ALA A 190 -15.08 -43.18 -17.09
CA ALA A 190 -16.28 -42.63 -16.49
C ALA A 190 -16.41 -43.02 -15.03
N VAL A 191 -16.71 -42.05 -14.18
CA VAL A 191 -17.06 -42.22 -12.77
C VAL A 191 -18.57 -42.09 -12.65
N VAL A 192 -19.20 -43.06 -12.00
CA VAL A 192 -20.64 -43.10 -11.78
C VAL A 192 -20.89 -43.15 -10.28
N ILE A 193 -21.70 -42.21 -9.81
CA ILE A 193 -22.01 -42.00 -8.39
C ILE A 193 -23.53 -42.02 -8.18
N GLY A 194 -23.98 -42.58 -7.06
CA GLY A 194 -25.39 -42.55 -6.66
C GLY A 194 -26.15 -43.81 -7.08
N ALA A 195 -27.47 -43.71 -7.22
CA ALA A 195 -28.33 -44.89 -7.26
C ALA A 195 -28.00 -45.82 -8.45
N THR A 196 -27.83 -47.11 -8.16
CA THR A 196 -27.77 -48.17 -9.18
C THR A 196 -29.13 -48.85 -9.31
N ARG A 197 -29.32 -49.73 -10.30
CA ARG A 197 -30.54 -50.56 -10.40
C ARG A 197 -30.79 -51.44 -9.16
N ALA A 198 -29.83 -51.55 -8.24
CA ALA A 198 -29.98 -52.27 -6.97
C ALA A 198 -30.61 -51.35 -5.89
N LYS A 199 -31.63 -51.87 -5.19
CA LYS A 199 -32.50 -51.13 -4.24
C LYS A 199 -31.81 -50.53 -3.00
N SER A 200 -30.52 -50.76 -2.78
CA SER A 200 -29.82 -50.44 -1.53
C SER A 200 -28.99 -49.15 -1.52
N SER A 201 -29.07 -48.31 -2.57
CA SER A 201 -28.16 -47.18 -2.75
C SER A 201 -28.81 -45.83 -2.56
N ARG A 202 -28.10 -44.92 -1.88
CA ARG A 202 -28.56 -43.55 -1.62
C ARG A 202 -28.48 -42.73 -2.92
N PRO A 203 -29.59 -42.13 -3.42
CA PRO A 203 -29.55 -41.18 -4.52
C PRO A 203 -28.94 -39.86 -4.05
N VAL A 204 -28.28 -39.14 -4.97
CA VAL A 204 -27.80 -37.78 -4.70
C VAL A 204 -28.96 -36.81 -4.90
N ALA A 205 -29.25 -36.00 -3.88
CA ALA A 205 -30.28 -34.97 -3.97
C ALA A 205 -29.87 -33.84 -4.94
N PRO A 206 -30.80 -33.23 -5.69
CA PRO A 206 -30.47 -32.16 -6.65
C PRO A 206 -29.76 -30.98 -6.00
N ASP A 207 -30.23 -30.54 -4.83
CA ASP A 207 -29.63 -29.42 -4.09
C ASP A 207 -28.23 -29.76 -3.58
N ALA A 208 -27.99 -31.03 -3.19
CA ALA A 208 -26.66 -31.48 -2.79
C ALA A 208 -25.70 -31.42 -3.98
N PHE A 209 -26.11 -31.90 -5.16
CA PHE A 209 -25.31 -31.83 -6.37
C PHE A 209 -24.96 -30.38 -6.77
N LEU A 210 -25.95 -29.47 -6.76
CA LEU A 210 -25.73 -28.06 -7.09
C LEU A 210 -24.86 -27.35 -6.05
N ASN A 211 -25.04 -27.65 -4.76
CA ASN A 211 -24.19 -27.09 -3.70
C ASN A 211 -22.75 -27.57 -3.85
N TRP A 212 -22.52 -28.84 -4.16
CA TRP A 212 -21.18 -29.34 -4.41
C TRP A 212 -20.53 -28.61 -5.59
N LEU A 213 -21.26 -28.39 -6.70
CA LEU A 213 -20.70 -27.63 -7.82
C LEU A 213 -20.35 -26.18 -7.43
N ARG A 214 -21.23 -25.50 -6.69
CA ARG A 214 -21.04 -24.09 -6.29
C ARG A 214 -19.90 -23.89 -5.31
N LEU A 215 -19.72 -24.81 -4.37
CA LEU A 215 -18.67 -24.71 -3.34
C LEU A 215 -17.29 -25.02 -3.88
N THR A 216 -17.20 -25.69 -5.02
CA THR A 216 -15.94 -26.23 -5.48
C THR A 216 -15.39 -25.58 -6.74
N THR A 217 -16.25 -25.07 -7.62
CA THR A 217 -15.88 -24.65 -8.98
C THR A 217 -16.30 -23.22 -9.28
N MET A 218 -15.46 -22.49 -10.00
CA MET A 218 -15.70 -21.08 -10.39
C MET A 218 -15.80 -20.87 -11.91
N ASP A 219 -15.65 -21.94 -12.69
CA ASP A 219 -15.40 -21.94 -14.12
C ASP A 219 -16.60 -22.48 -14.94
N ILE A 220 -17.65 -22.94 -14.27
CA ILE A 220 -18.86 -23.48 -14.91
C ILE A 220 -19.83 -22.35 -15.26
N ARG A 221 -19.92 -22.05 -16.57
CA ARG A 221 -20.87 -21.08 -17.12
C ARG A 221 -22.30 -21.52 -16.87
N GLY A 222 -23.15 -20.58 -16.43
CA GLY A 222 -24.54 -20.84 -16.07
C GLY A 222 -24.74 -21.28 -14.62
N LEU A 223 -23.67 -21.49 -13.84
CA LEU A 223 -23.75 -21.79 -12.41
C LEU A 223 -23.04 -20.73 -11.55
N THR A 224 -21.74 -20.57 -11.76
CA THR A 224 -20.87 -19.63 -11.05
C THR A 224 -20.01 -18.97 -12.12
N CYS A 225 -20.47 -17.85 -12.68
CA CYS A 225 -19.65 -17.04 -13.58
C CYS A 225 -19.30 -15.74 -12.85
N PRO A 226 -18.12 -15.69 -12.19
CA PRO A 226 -17.72 -14.52 -11.45
C PRO A 226 -17.68 -13.30 -12.37
N SER A 227 -18.24 -12.20 -11.89
CA SER A 227 -18.10 -10.91 -12.55
C SER A 227 -16.69 -10.35 -12.32
N GLY A 228 -16.12 -9.68 -13.32
CA GLY A 228 -14.85 -8.96 -13.16
C GLY A 228 -13.63 -9.85 -12.95
N ILE A 229 -13.50 -10.92 -13.72
CA ILE A 229 -12.26 -11.72 -13.79
C ILE A 229 -11.26 -11.04 -14.71
N ILE A 230 -10.03 -10.88 -14.25
CA ILE A 230 -8.90 -10.41 -15.05
C ILE A 230 -7.91 -11.55 -15.17
N SER A 231 -7.91 -12.20 -16.34
CA SER A 231 -7.06 -13.34 -16.60
C SER A 231 -5.65 -12.95 -17.00
N THR A 232 -4.66 -13.58 -16.37
CA THR A 232 -3.23 -13.40 -16.62
C THR A 232 -2.56 -14.77 -16.87
N PRO A 233 -1.37 -14.83 -17.48
CA PRO A 233 -0.62 -16.08 -17.62
C PRO A 233 -0.23 -16.72 -16.28
N HIS A 234 -0.26 -15.93 -15.20
CA HIS A 234 0.17 -16.35 -13.87
C HIS A 234 -0.98 -16.79 -12.96
N GLY A 235 -2.22 -16.49 -13.36
CA GLY A 235 -3.42 -16.69 -12.56
C GLY A 235 -4.53 -15.72 -12.94
N ASP A 236 -5.68 -15.79 -12.30
CA ASP A 236 -6.74 -14.79 -12.46
C ASP A 236 -6.87 -13.96 -11.19
N LEU A 237 -7.07 -12.65 -11.36
CA LEU A 237 -7.57 -11.77 -10.31
C LEU A 237 -9.08 -11.70 -10.42
N ILE A 238 -9.79 -12.01 -9.34
CA ILE A 238 -11.25 -12.05 -9.30
C ILE A 238 -11.75 -10.88 -8.46
N LEU A 239 -12.41 -9.93 -9.11
CA LEU A 239 -12.95 -8.73 -8.47
C LEU A 239 -14.39 -8.91 -7.94
N ASP A 240 -14.98 -10.09 -8.14
CA ASP A 240 -16.33 -10.40 -7.70
C ASP A 240 -16.46 -10.28 -6.16
N PRO A 241 -17.32 -9.38 -5.64
CA PRO A 241 -17.52 -9.23 -4.20
C PRO A 241 -17.98 -10.51 -3.49
N GLN A 242 -18.70 -11.41 -4.18
CA GLN A 242 -19.23 -12.65 -3.59
C GLN A 242 -18.15 -13.69 -3.36
N LEU A 243 -17.04 -13.61 -4.10
CA LEU A 243 -15.95 -14.57 -4.02
C LEU A 243 -14.75 -14.05 -3.22
N ARG A 244 -14.84 -12.87 -2.60
CA ARG A 244 -13.73 -12.33 -1.80
C ARG A 244 -13.19 -13.37 -0.82
N VAL A 245 -11.88 -13.31 -0.58
CA VAL A 245 -11.13 -14.22 0.29
C VAL A 245 -10.98 -15.65 -0.27
N GLN A 246 -11.70 -16.02 -1.34
CA GLN A 246 -11.61 -17.36 -1.90
C GLN A 246 -10.37 -17.51 -2.77
N LEU A 247 -9.65 -18.60 -2.55
CA LEU A 247 -8.51 -18.98 -3.36
C LEU A 247 -8.86 -20.22 -4.16
N TYR A 248 -8.50 -20.20 -5.43
CA TYR A 248 -8.66 -21.29 -6.36
C TYR A 248 -7.32 -21.68 -6.95
N HIS A 249 -7.20 -22.92 -7.38
CA HIS A 249 -6.08 -23.37 -8.18
C HIS A 249 -6.63 -24.15 -9.37
N ASN A 250 -6.44 -23.58 -10.57
CA ASN A 250 -7.07 -24.04 -11.80
C ASN A 250 -8.56 -24.32 -11.61
N GLY A 251 -9.35 -23.33 -11.19
CA GLY A 251 -10.81 -23.45 -11.08
C GLY A 251 -11.33 -24.12 -9.80
N ILE A 252 -10.46 -24.85 -9.09
CA ILE A 252 -10.83 -25.62 -7.89
C ILE A 252 -10.53 -24.83 -6.62
N THR A 253 -11.52 -24.76 -5.73
CA THR A 253 -11.42 -24.05 -4.45
C THR A 253 -10.39 -24.70 -3.51
N LEU A 254 -9.54 -23.89 -2.88
CA LEU A 254 -8.58 -24.31 -1.85
C LEU A 254 -9.21 -24.16 -0.45
N ALA A 255 -9.35 -25.27 0.28
CA ALA A 255 -10.00 -25.28 1.59
C ALA A 255 -9.14 -24.67 2.72
N ASN A 256 -9.63 -23.61 3.37
CA ASN A 256 -9.04 -22.99 4.58
C ASN A 256 -7.57 -22.56 4.42
N SER A 257 -7.29 -21.65 3.50
CA SER A 257 -6.05 -20.90 3.43
C SER A 257 -6.07 -19.67 4.35
N THR A 258 -6.10 -19.87 5.67
CA THR A 258 -5.87 -18.78 6.64
C THR A 258 -4.37 -18.47 6.84
N VAL A 259 -3.50 -19.06 6.03
CA VAL A 259 -2.06 -18.80 6.09
C VAL A 259 -1.83 -17.37 5.59
N GLY A 260 -1.31 -16.49 6.44
CA GLY A 260 -0.85 -15.15 6.04
C GLY A 260 -1.86 -14.00 6.17
N GLY A 261 -3.03 -14.21 6.78
CA GLY A 261 -4.01 -13.15 7.06
C GLY A 261 -5.25 -13.18 6.16
N ALA A 262 -6.10 -12.16 6.26
CA ALA A 262 -7.31 -12.06 5.47
C ALA A 262 -7.01 -11.48 4.08
N PHE A 263 -7.22 -12.29 3.04
CA PHE A 263 -7.26 -11.82 1.67
C PHE A 263 -8.45 -10.89 1.46
N LEU A 264 -8.31 -9.88 0.61
CA LEU A 264 -9.40 -8.98 0.21
C LEU A 264 -9.97 -9.34 -1.15
N PHE A 265 -9.13 -9.86 -2.04
CA PHE A 265 -9.53 -10.30 -3.36
C PHE A 265 -9.51 -11.82 -3.45
N ALA A 266 -10.11 -12.34 -4.51
CA ALA A 266 -10.00 -13.75 -4.86
C ALA A 266 -8.98 -13.96 -5.97
N TYR A 267 -8.36 -15.13 -5.94
CA TYR A 267 -7.30 -15.50 -6.87
C TYR A 267 -7.51 -16.91 -7.39
N ASN A 268 -7.34 -17.09 -8.69
CA ASN A 268 -7.22 -18.41 -9.29
C ASN A 268 -5.79 -18.64 -9.76
N PHE A 269 -5.02 -19.42 -9.02
CA PHE A 269 -3.62 -19.71 -9.30
C PHE A 269 -3.45 -20.67 -10.49
N ALA A 270 -2.52 -20.36 -11.40
CA ALA A 270 -2.24 -21.20 -12.58
C ALA A 270 -1.23 -22.32 -12.29
N TYR A 271 -0.28 -22.07 -11.40
CA TYR A 271 0.77 -23.01 -11.02
C TYR A 271 1.11 -22.81 -9.54
N SER A 272 0.54 -23.62 -8.66
CA SER A 272 0.91 -23.62 -7.24
C SER A 272 1.11 -25.06 -6.77
N SER A 273 2.15 -25.29 -5.97
CA SER A 273 2.31 -26.57 -5.30
C SER A 273 1.27 -26.63 -4.17
N THR A 274 0.34 -27.58 -4.24
CA THR A 274 -0.60 -27.87 -3.14
C THR A 274 -0.01 -28.92 -2.21
N CYS A 275 -0.28 -28.83 -0.91
CA CYS A 275 0.05 -29.89 0.05
C CYS A 275 -0.62 -31.23 -0.33
N ARG A 276 -0.17 -32.35 0.27
CA ARG A 276 -0.76 -33.69 0.04
C ARG A 276 -2.28 -33.70 0.27
N ASP A 277 -2.72 -32.89 1.23
CA ASP A 277 -4.08 -32.72 1.73
C ASP A 277 -4.91 -31.75 0.88
N ARG A 278 -4.33 -31.14 -0.18
CA ARG A 278 -4.99 -30.36 -1.23
C ARG A 278 -5.72 -29.07 -0.79
N GLY A 279 -5.95 -28.85 0.50
CA GLY A 279 -6.57 -27.64 1.01
C GLY A 279 -5.64 -26.43 1.13
N ARG A 280 -4.31 -26.63 1.08
CA ARG A 280 -3.35 -25.55 1.39
C ARG A 280 -2.28 -25.41 0.32
N LEU A 281 -1.90 -24.15 0.08
CA LEU A 281 -0.69 -23.78 -0.64
C LEU A 281 0.51 -24.33 0.11
N ALA A 282 1.39 -25.07 -0.58
CA ALA A 282 2.56 -25.70 0.03
C ALA A 282 3.68 -24.68 0.35
N SER A 283 3.68 -23.53 -0.33
CA SER A 283 4.67 -22.48 -0.15
C SER A 283 4.03 -21.10 -0.24
N TRP A 284 4.06 -20.37 0.88
CA TRP A 284 3.60 -18.97 0.94
C TRP A 284 4.43 -18.05 0.04
N ARG A 285 5.73 -18.32 -0.12
CA ARG A 285 6.61 -17.50 -0.98
C ARG A 285 6.26 -17.65 -2.45
N ASP A 286 5.96 -18.86 -2.90
CA ASP A 286 5.60 -19.09 -4.30
C ASP A 286 4.22 -18.49 -4.60
N ALA A 287 3.28 -18.59 -3.66
CA ALA A 287 2.00 -17.90 -3.74
C ALA A 287 2.18 -16.37 -3.79
N ALA A 288 3.05 -15.80 -2.95
CA ALA A 288 3.29 -14.35 -2.91
C ALA A 288 3.83 -13.83 -4.25
N ARG A 289 4.79 -14.58 -4.84
CA ARG A 289 5.33 -14.28 -6.17
C ARG A 289 4.23 -14.35 -7.23
N GLN A 290 3.37 -15.34 -7.17
CA GLN A 290 2.28 -15.49 -8.15
C GLN A 290 1.23 -14.40 -8.01
N VAL A 291 0.82 -14.04 -6.77
CA VAL A 291 -0.09 -12.91 -6.51
C VAL A 291 0.50 -11.63 -7.08
N GLN A 292 1.78 -11.34 -6.81
CA GLN A 292 2.47 -10.19 -7.38
C GLN A 292 2.42 -10.20 -8.92
N GLN A 293 2.77 -11.32 -9.56
CA GLN A 293 2.75 -11.46 -11.02
C GLN A 293 1.35 -11.27 -11.62
N ILE A 294 0.31 -11.76 -10.94
CA ILE A 294 -1.09 -11.55 -11.31
C ILE A 294 -1.43 -10.06 -11.28
N TRP A 295 -1.10 -9.35 -10.19
CA TRP A 295 -1.37 -7.91 -10.06
C TRP A 295 -0.63 -7.07 -11.09
N GLU A 296 0.64 -7.37 -11.34
CA GLU A 296 1.44 -6.63 -12.33
C GLU A 296 0.91 -6.85 -13.74
N GLU A 297 0.57 -8.08 -14.11
CA GLU A 297 0.01 -8.35 -15.42
C GLU A 297 -1.40 -7.79 -15.57
N ALA A 298 -2.23 -7.85 -14.53
CA ALA A 298 -3.53 -7.20 -14.50
C ALA A 298 -3.40 -5.68 -14.69
N LEU A 299 -2.41 -5.05 -14.04
CA LEU A 299 -2.10 -3.63 -14.21
C LEU A 299 -1.68 -3.30 -15.64
N ARG A 300 -0.85 -4.15 -16.27
CA ARG A 300 -0.46 -3.98 -17.69
C ARG A 300 -1.65 -4.08 -18.64
N LYS A 301 -2.60 -4.98 -18.37
CA LYS A 301 -3.77 -5.20 -19.22
C LYS A 301 -4.86 -4.14 -19.08
N GLN A 302 -5.13 -3.70 -17.85
CA GLN A 302 -6.27 -2.80 -17.55
C GLN A 302 -5.88 -1.75 -16.50
N VAL A 303 -4.97 -0.84 -16.88
CA VAL A 303 -4.40 0.16 -15.96
C VAL A 303 -5.47 1.02 -15.27
N ASP A 304 -6.49 1.49 -16.00
CA ASP A 304 -7.50 2.41 -15.46
C ASP A 304 -8.39 1.75 -14.40
N THR A 305 -8.60 0.44 -14.49
CA THR A 305 -9.38 -0.34 -13.53
C THR A 305 -8.53 -0.80 -12.34
N ILE A 306 -7.31 -1.26 -12.60
CA ILE A 306 -6.47 -1.92 -11.61
C ILE A 306 -5.66 -0.95 -10.76
N LEU A 307 -5.17 0.14 -11.34
CA LEU A 307 -4.32 1.09 -10.62
C LEU A 307 -5.04 1.69 -9.39
N PRO A 308 -6.31 2.15 -9.47
CA PRO A 308 -7.01 2.63 -8.28
C PRO A 308 -7.17 1.56 -7.20
N LEU A 309 -7.47 0.31 -7.60
CA LEU A 309 -7.64 -0.81 -6.67
C LEU A 309 -6.33 -1.17 -5.96
N LEU A 310 -5.22 -1.18 -6.69
CA LEU A 310 -3.89 -1.46 -6.15
C LEU A 310 -3.44 -0.34 -5.18
N VAL A 311 -3.70 0.92 -5.54
CA VAL A 311 -3.41 2.07 -4.66
C VAL A 311 -4.24 1.99 -3.38
N ASP A 312 -5.53 1.71 -3.49
CA ASP A 312 -6.41 1.55 -2.33
C ASP A 312 -6.00 0.37 -1.45
N LEU A 313 -5.61 -0.75 -2.05
CA LEU A 313 -5.09 -1.92 -1.34
C LEU A 313 -3.85 -1.56 -0.51
N LEU A 314 -2.84 -0.94 -1.13
CA LEU A 314 -1.59 -0.60 -0.44
C LEU A 314 -1.73 0.58 0.53
N ARG A 315 -2.71 1.47 0.35
CA ARG A 315 -2.92 2.66 1.19
C ARG A 315 -3.87 2.42 2.35
N LYS A 316 -5.01 1.76 2.12
CA LYS A 316 -6.09 1.56 3.11
C LYS A 316 -6.02 0.19 3.78
N HIS A 317 -5.44 -0.79 3.10
CA HIS A 317 -5.43 -2.19 3.51
C HIS A 317 -4.03 -2.81 3.55
N ALA A 318 -3.03 -2.03 3.96
CA ALA A 318 -1.62 -2.43 3.95
C ALA A 318 -1.27 -3.68 4.78
N ARG A 319 -2.16 -4.11 5.69
CA ARG A 319 -2.02 -5.32 6.52
C ARG A 319 -2.81 -6.53 6.00
N SER A 320 -3.42 -6.41 4.83
CA SER A 320 -4.06 -7.56 4.16
C SER A 320 -3.00 -8.50 3.63
N ALA A 321 -3.36 -9.78 3.50
CA ALA A 321 -2.50 -10.79 2.89
C ALA A 321 -2.02 -10.36 1.50
N ASP A 322 -2.92 -9.78 0.70
CA ASP A 322 -2.62 -9.28 -0.65
C ASP A 322 -1.53 -8.20 -0.61
N ALA A 323 -1.70 -7.18 0.26
CA ALA A 323 -0.76 -6.07 0.34
C ALA A 323 0.63 -6.51 0.82
N GLU A 324 0.70 -7.43 1.79
CA GLU A 324 1.96 -7.99 2.28
C GLU A 324 2.69 -8.84 1.24
N MET A 325 1.94 -9.57 0.40
CA MET A 325 2.51 -10.38 -0.70
C MET A 325 3.05 -9.52 -1.84
N ILE A 326 2.28 -8.50 -2.23
CA ILE A 326 2.60 -7.63 -3.37
C ILE A 326 3.73 -6.66 -3.02
N GLY A 327 3.67 -6.04 -1.83
CA GLY A 327 4.47 -4.86 -1.50
C GLY A 327 5.97 -5.02 -1.72
N PRO A 328 6.64 -6.04 -1.12
CA PRO A 328 8.09 -6.20 -1.20
C PRO A 328 8.63 -6.51 -2.60
N HIS A 329 7.77 -6.93 -3.54
CA HIS A 329 8.20 -7.49 -4.82
C HIS A 329 7.80 -6.65 -6.03
N LEU A 330 7.06 -5.56 -5.83
CA LEU A 330 6.49 -4.75 -6.90
C LEU A 330 7.55 -4.20 -7.87
N GLU A 331 7.35 -4.34 -9.17
CA GLU A 331 8.27 -3.81 -10.19
C GLU A 331 8.42 -2.27 -10.12
N PRO A 332 9.61 -1.72 -10.44
CA PRO A 332 9.84 -0.26 -10.46
C PRO A 332 8.89 0.52 -11.38
N SER A 333 8.42 -0.12 -12.47
CA SER A 333 7.44 0.45 -13.40
C SER A 333 6.08 0.68 -12.72
N ALA A 334 5.59 -0.31 -11.95
CA ALA A 334 4.34 -0.23 -11.21
C ALA A 334 4.43 0.78 -10.06
N ALA A 335 5.56 0.81 -9.34
CA ALA A 335 5.80 1.79 -8.27
C ALA A 335 5.72 3.24 -8.80
N ARG A 336 6.29 3.50 -9.99
CA ARG A 336 6.20 4.81 -10.64
C ARG A 336 4.78 5.17 -11.08
N GLN A 337 3.98 4.20 -11.53
CA GLN A 337 2.56 4.42 -11.86
C GLN A 337 1.75 4.80 -10.61
N ILE A 338 1.96 4.09 -9.50
CA ILE A 338 1.37 4.42 -8.19
C ILE A 338 1.75 5.84 -7.78
N TRP A 339 3.03 6.20 -7.90
CA TRP A 339 3.49 7.55 -7.56
C TRP A 339 2.82 8.64 -8.40
N GLN A 340 2.75 8.44 -9.72
CA GLN A 340 2.08 9.39 -10.61
C GLN A 340 0.59 9.51 -10.30
N TYR A 341 -0.07 8.41 -9.96
CA TYR A 341 -1.48 8.41 -9.54
C TYR A 341 -1.69 9.27 -8.29
N LEU A 342 -0.86 9.08 -7.25
CA LEU A 342 -0.94 9.85 -6.00
C LEU A 342 -0.68 11.36 -6.23
N LEU A 343 0.26 11.71 -7.11
CA LEU A 343 0.52 13.11 -7.48
C LEU A 343 -0.67 13.76 -8.22
N ARG A 344 -1.31 13.01 -9.13
CA ARG A 344 -2.51 13.48 -9.84
C ARG A 344 -3.70 13.65 -8.91
N GLU A 345 -3.96 12.66 -8.05
CA GLU A 345 -5.06 12.68 -7.07
C GLU A 345 -4.91 13.87 -6.09
N SER A 346 -3.70 14.12 -5.61
CA SER A 346 -3.42 15.22 -4.68
C SER A 346 -3.40 16.61 -5.32
N ALA A 347 -3.27 16.70 -6.64
CA ALA A 347 -3.10 17.96 -7.39
C ALA A 347 -2.01 18.88 -6.79
N ASP A 348 -0.89 18.30 -6.35
CA ASP A 348 0.25 18.94 -5.65
C ASP A 348 -0.09 19.62 -4.30
N LYS A 349 -1.28 19.39 -3.75
CA LYS A 349 -1.70 19.98 -2.47
C LYS A 349 -1.23 19.19 -1.26
N GLU A 350 -0.96 17.90 -1.45
CA GLU A 350 -0.55 16.99 -0.37
C GLU A 350 0.96 16.77 -0.36
N PHE A 351 1.50 16.52 0.83
CA PHE A 351 2.85 16.04 1.03
C PHE A 351 2.77 14.68 1.73
N PHE A 352 3.26 13.65 1.04
CA PHE A 352 3.24 12.29 1.53
C PHE A 352 4.38 12.03 2.52
N TYR A 353 4.08 11.38 3.64
CA TYR A 353 5.08 11.05 4.67
C TYR A 353 4.82 9.68 5.29
N SER A 354 5.87 9.04 5.82
CA SER A 354 5.79 7.71 6.43
C SER A 354 4.92 7.71 7.69
N GLU A 355 4.16 6.64 7.90
CA GLU A 355 3.46 6.40 9.16
C GLU A 355 4.38 6.29 10.38
N ARG A 356 5.63 5.88 10.18
CA ARG A 356 6.66 5.80 11.23
C ARG A 356 7.24 7.17 11.61
N SER A 357 6.91 8.22 10.87
CA SER A 357 7.34 9.57 11.22
C SER A 357 6.67 10.06 12.50
N ASN A 358 7.40 10.91 13.25
CA ASN A 358 6.92 11.45 14.51
C ASN A 358 5.68 12.35 14.32
N ASP A 359 4.92 12.57 15.40
CA ASP A 359 3.70 13.38 15.36
C ASP A 359 3.96 14.85 15.00
N GLN A 360 5.18 15.33 15.21
CA GLN A 360 5.59 16.70 14.85
C GLN A 360 5.73 16.88 13.33
N THR A 361 6.00 15.82 12.56
CA THR A 361 6.19 15.86 11.11
C THR A 361 4.98 16.49 10.40
N ALA A 362 3.76 16.14 10.82
CA ALA A 362 2.55 16.70 10.22
C ALA A 362 2.42 18.22 10.44
N ASN A 363 2.85 18.72 11.61
CA ASN A 363 2.89 20.16 11.88
C ASN A 363 3.95 20.83 11.03
N THR A 364 5.16 20.26 10.97
CA THR A 364 6.26 20.79 10.12
C THR A 364 5.86 20.88 8.65
N ILE A 365 5.13 19.90 8.12
CA ILE A 365 4.62 19.94 6.73
C ILE A 365 3.68 21.13 6.53
N ARG A 366 2.71 21.34 7.44
CA ARG A 366 1.76 22.46 7.34
C ARG A 366 2.44 23.80 7.47
N ASP A 367 3.36 23.94 8.43
CA ASP A 367 3.98 25.22 8.78
C ASP A 367 5.12 25.59 7.83
N SER A 368 5.91 24.59 7.41
CA SER A 368 7.17 24.80 6.67
C SER A 368 7.10 24.47 5.19
N LEU A 369 6.14 23.66 4.73
CA LEU A 369 5.96 23.35 3.29
C LEU A 369 4.65 23.89 2.73
N ARG A 370 3.74 24.36 3.60
CA ARG A 370 2.39 24.86 3.24
C ARG A 370 1.56 23.85 2.44
N LYS A 371 1.79 22.55 2.69
CA LYS A 371 1.07 21.42 2.08
C LYS A 371 0.20 20.69 3.12
N ARG A 372 -0.78 19.93 2.65
CA ARG A 372 -1.58 19.03 3.50
C ARG A 372 -0.79 17.74 3.79
N PRO A 373 -0.57 17.37 5.05
CA PRO A 373 0.14 16.13 5.36
C PRO A 373 -0.74 14.92 5.03
N ALA A 374 -0.21 14.00 4.21
CA ALA A 374 -0.86 12.75 3.84
C ALA A 374 -0.01 11.57 4.31
N ARG A 375 -0.49 10.84 5.32
CA ARG A 375 0.25 9.71 5.90
C ARG A 375 0.14 8.48 4.99
N LEU A 376 1.27 7.84 4.70
CA LEU A 376 1.35 6.59 3.94
C LEU A 376 1.75 5.42 4.84
N PRO A 377 1.15 4.23 4.65
CA PRO A 377 1.62 3.01 5.30
C PRO A 377 3.08 2.72 4.98
N ASP A 378 3.79 2.08 5.91
CA ASP A 378 5.23 1.89 5.83
C ASP A 378 5.64 1.04 4.61
N THR A 379 4.88 0.01 4.29
CA THR A 379 5.07 -0.82 3.10
C THR A 379 5.04 0.03 1.82
N LEU A 380 4.01 0.87 1.65
CA LEU A 380 3.87 1.74 0.49
C LEU A 380 4.96 2.82 0.46
N TRP A 381 5.31 3.38 1.63
CA TRP A 381 6.40 4.34 1.75
C TRP A 381 7.73 3.75 1.27
N HIS A 382 8.07 2.53 1.69
CA HIS A 382 9.31 1.86 1.29
C HIS A 382 9.37 1.54 -0.20
N ILE A 383 8.26 1.08 -0.80
CA ILE A 383 8.17 0.85 -2.26
C ILE A 383 8.46 2.13 -3.03
N LEU A 384 7.81 3.24 -2.63
CA LEU A 384 8.00 4.53 -3.27
C LEU A 384 9.42 5.06 -3.05
N ARG A 385 9.99 4.91 -1.84
CA ARG A 385 11.37 5.33 -1.54
C ARG A 385 12.41 4.58 -2.36
N ALA A 386 12.17 3.32 -2.70
CA ALA A 386 13.11 2.52 -3.49
C ALA A 386 13.17 2.95 -4.97
N HIS A 387 12.06 3.45 -5.53
CA HIS A 387 11.92 3.60 -6.98
C HIS A 387 11.44 4.97 -7.46
N CYS A 388 11.03 5.86 -6.55
CA CYS A 388 10.45 7.17 -6.86
C CYS A 388 11.17 8.30 -6.10
N PRO A 389 11.09 9.55 -6.60
CA PRO A 389 11.71 10.72 -5.96
C PRO A 389 10.89 11.23 -4.77
N ILE A 390 10.36 10.33 -3.94
CA ILE A 390 9.67 10.72 -2.71
C ILE A 390 10.71 11.10 -1.66
N ARG A 391 10.55 12.25 -1.02
CA ARG A 391 11.49 12.82 -0.06
C ARG A 391 10.91 12.86 1.34
N THR A 392 11.76 12.78 2.36
CA THR A 392 11.34 13.19 3.72
C THR A 392 11.12 14.71 3.75
N VAL A 393 10.50 15.20 4.82
CA VAL A 393 10.29 16.65 5.00
C VAL A 393 11.62 17.38 5.03
N GLU A 394 12.63 16.79 5.66
CA GLU A 394 13.98 17.34 5.78
C GLU A 394 14.69 17.38 4.42
N GLU A 395 14.61 16.28 3.65
CA GLU A 395 15.18 16.20 2.31
C GLU A 395 14.52 17.20 1.34
N GLU A 396 13.20 17.37 1.43
CA GLU A 396 12.48 18.36 0.60
C GLU A 396 12.89 19.79 0.98
N GLN A 397 13.02 20.08 2.27
CA GLN A 397 13.54 21.38 2.73
C GLN A 397 14.96 21.63 2.24
N GLN A 398 15.83 20.63 2.33
CA GLN A 398 17.20 20.72 1.82
C GLN A 398 17.22 21.00 0.33
N GLU A 399 16.40 20.29 -0.46
CA GLU A 399 16.33 20.48 -1.90
C GLU A 399 15.83 21.89 -2.27
N LEU A 400 14.81 22.40 -1.59
CA LEU A 400 14.30 23.76 -1.82
C LEU A 400 15.33 24.86 -1.52
N PHE A 401 16.30 24.60 -0.65
CA PHE A 401 17.38 25.51 -0.27
C PHE A 401 18.74 25.21 -0.91
N LYS A 402 18.86 24.12 -1.66
CA LYS A 402 20.13 23.65 -2.24
C LYS A 402 20.71 24.67 -3.21
N ASP A 403 19.87 25.16 -4.13
CA ASP A 403 20.25 26.11 -5.19
C ASP A 403 19.79 27.54 -4.90
N ALA A 404 19.30 27.80 -3.68
CA ALA A 404 18.83 29.12 -3.29
C ALA A 404 19.99 30.12 -3.28
N LYS A 405 19.93 31.12 -4.15
CA LYS A 405 21.02 32.10 -4.31
C LYS A 405 21.11 33.00 -3.09
N PRO A 406 22.32 33.15 -2.48
CA PRO A 406 22.54 34.16 -1.45
C PRO A 406 22.12 35.54 -1.94
N CYS A 407 21.60 36.35 -1.03
CA CYS A 407 21.25 37.72 -1.30
C CYS A 407 21.85 38.63 -0.24
N ILE A 408 22.25 39.82 -0.70
CA ILE A 408 22.71 40.89 0.16
C ILE A 408 21.49 41.47 0.89
N VAL A 409 21.66 41.79 2.17
CA VAL A 409 20.65 42.51 2.96
C VAL A 409 20.32 43.82 2.22
N PRO A 410 19.05 44.08 1.88
CA PRO A 410 18.67 45.33 1.23
C PRO A 410 19.10 46.54 2.05
N ASP A 411 19.56 47.60 1.41
CA ASP A 411 19.91 48.86 2.07
C ASP A 411 18.66 49.68 2.42
N THR A 412 17.79 49.08 3.24
CA THR A 412 16.62 49.75 3.82
C THR A 412 16.79 49.79 5.32
N THR A 413 16.21 50.81 5.97
CA THR A 413 16.28 50.93 7.44
C THR A 413 15.64 49.71 8.11
N PHE A 414 14.53 49.21 7.57
CA PHE A 414 13.84 48.00 8.06
C PHE A 414 14.73 46.75 7.96
N ALA A 415 15.27 46.44 6.79
CA ALA A 415 16.07 45.23 6.59
C ALA A 415 17.34 45.22 7.47
N ARG A 416 18.01 46.37 7.60
CA ARG A 416 19.17 46.51 8.49
C ARG A 416 18.80 46.33 9.96
N ALA A 417 17.66 46.87 10.39
CA ALA A 417 17.18 46.72 11.75
C ALA A 417 16.82 45.26 12.09
N VAL A 418 16.13 44.56 11.19
CA VAL A 418 15.81 43.13 11.34
C VAL A 418 17.07 42.29 11.38
N ASP A 419 18.01 42.50 10.45
CA ASP A 419 19.28 41.75 10.43
C ASP A 419 20.10 41.99 11.69
N ARG A 420 20.25 43.25 12.11
CA ARG A 420 20.99 43.61 13.33
C ARG A 420 20.37 42.98 14.57
N ALA A 421 19.05 43.08 14.73
CA ALA A 421 18.34 42.53 15.88
C ALA A 421 18.43 41.00 15.92
N LEU A 422 18.29 40.33 14.77
CA LEU A 422 18.42 38.88 14.67
C LEU A 422 19.84 38.41 15.00
N ARG A 423 20.87 39.07 14.46
CA ARG A 423 22.27 38.78 14.80
C ARG A 423 22.56 38.98 16.28
N ALA A 424 22.02 40.04 16.89
CA ALA A 424 22.13 40.25 18.33
C ALA A 424 21.43 39.13 19.12
N CYS A 425 20.28 38.63 18.66
CA CYS A 425 19.61 37.48 19.28
C CYS A 425 20.48 36.22 19.23
N PHE A 426 21.15 35.94 18.11
CA PHE A 426 22.07 34.81 18.01
C PHE A 426 23.32 35.01 18.87
N ALA A 427 23.88 36.22 18.93
CA ALA A 427 25.03 36.50 19.81
C ALA A 427 24.73 36.27 21.31
N LEU A 428 23.48 36.44 21.74
CA LEU A 428 23.04 36.08 23.10
C LEU A 428 23.01 34.57 23.34
N LEU A 429 22.97 33.77 22.27
CA LEU A 429 22.93 32.33 22.29
C LEU A 429 24.33 31.79 21.95
N LYS A 430 25.22 31.72 22.95
CA LYS A 430 26.64 31.28 22.78
C LYS A 430 26.83 29.97 22.01
N PHE A 431 25.84 29.07 22.05
CA PHE A 431 25.90 27.83 21.26
C PHE A 431 25.72 28.05 19.76
N THR A 432 25.37 29.26 19.29
CA THR A 432 25.20 29.64 17.88
C THR A 432 26.38 30.42 17.32
N ASP A 433 27.46 30.64 18.08
CA ASP A 433 28.62 31.43 17.66
C ASP A 433 29.29 30.89 16.37
N HIS A 434 29.15 29.58 16.11
CA HIS A 434 29.69 28.91 14.93
C HIS A 434 28.74 28.91 13.73
N ILE A 435 27.55 29.52 13.85
CA ILE A 435 26.49 29.47 12.84
C ILE A 435 26.53 30.73 11.98
N GLN A 436 26.67 30.54 10.67
CA GLN A 436 26.61 31.63 9.70
C GLN A 436 25.17 31.88 9.24
N VAL A 437 24.66 33.09 9.44
CA VAL A 437 23.33 33.49 8.93
C VAL A 437 23.46 34.06 7.51
N VAL A 438 22.75 33.46 6.55
CA VAL A 438 22.73 33.86 5.14
C VAL A 438 21.30 34.04 4.67
N TYR A 439 20.99 35.18 4.06
CA TYR A 439 19.70 35.38 3.41
C TYR A 439 19.73 34.85 1.98
N VAL A 440 18.66 34.22 1.54
CA VAL A 440 18.57 33.61 0.21
C VAL A 440 17.28 34.02 -0.51
N ARG A 441 17.35 34.05 -1.85
CA ARG A 441 16.16 34.06 -2.71
C ARG A 441 15.75 32.61 -2.93
N GLY A 442 14.77 32.14 -2.15
CA GLY A 442 14.16 30.83 -2.36
C GLY A 442 13.12 30.86 -3.49
N SER A 443 12.64 29.68 -3.89
CA SER A 443 11.42 29.57 -4.68
C SER A 443 10.27 30.18 -3.88
N ALA A 444 9.50 31.08 -4.50
CA ALA A 444 8.52 31.90 -3.80
C ALA A 444 7.58 31.06 -2.93
N GLY A 445 7.56 31.35 -1.62
CA GLY A 445 6.44 31.05 -0.73
C GLY A 445 6.46 29.74 0.06
N LYS A 446 7.48 28.88 -0.02
CA LYS A 446 7.39 27.54 0.61
C LYS A 446 8.09 27.41 1.97
N VAL A 447 9.34 27.85 2.16
CA VAL A 447 10.09 27.63 3.41
C VAL A 447 10.78 28.91 3.92
N ASP A 448 10.71 29.14 5.23
CA ASP A 448 11.21 30.36 5.89
C ASP A 448 12.67 30.33 6.31
N ALA A 449 13.06 29.22 6.95
CA ALA A 449 14.37 29.03 7.54
C ALA A 449 14.80 27.57 7.37
N TYR A 450 16.06 27.36 7.05
CA TYR A 450 16.68 26.04 6.98
C TYR A 450 18.11 26.09 7.51
N PHE A 451 18.45 25.18 8.40
CA PHE A 451 19.79 25.07 8.98
C PHE A 451 20.54 23.90 8.34
N ASP A 452 21.57 24.23 7.57
CA ASP A 452 22.50 23.26 7.01
C ASP A 452 23.56 22.89 8.06
N LYS A 453 23.35 21.76 8.73
CA LYS A 453 24.27 21.25 9.76
C LYS A 453 25.67 20.95 9.21
N GLY A 454 25.79 20.57 7.94
CA GLY A 454 27.07 20.22 7.32
C GLY A 454 27.95 21.44 7.07
N GLN A 455 27.32 22.58 6.74
CA GLN A 455 28.03 23.85 6.50
C GLN A 455 28.02 24.79 7.72
N GLY A 456 27.21 24.51 8.74
CA GLY A 456 26.98 25.46 9.84
C GLY A 456 26.26 26.73 9.38
N VAL A 457 25.43 26.64 8.33
CA VAL A 457 24.80 27.81 7.70
C VAL A 457 23.29 27.80 7.94
N LEU A 458 22.76 28.86 8.54
CA LEU A 458 21.33 29.13 8.63
C LEU A 458 20.89 29.99 7.44
N LYS A 459 20.13 29.38 6.53
CA LYS A 459 19.55 30.03 5.36
C LYS A 459 18.17 30.59 5.69
N LEU A 460 17.97 31.89 5.49
CA LEU A 460 16.71 32.60 5.75
C LEU A 460 16.14 33.20 4.47
N HIS A 461 14.83 33.08 4.27
CA HIS A 461 14.21 33.62 3.07
C HIS A 461 14.22 35.16 3.07
N ARG A 462 14.64 35.79 1.95
CA ARG A 462 14.71 37.26 1.80
C ARG A 462 13.42 38.01 2.16
N ARG A 463 12.25 37.37 2.03
CA ARG A 463 10.93 37.98 2.33
C ARG A 463 10.87 38.65 3.70
N TRP A 464 11.58 38.11 4.68
CA TRP A 464 11.64 38.64 6.05
C TRP A 464 12.35 39.99 6.16
N LEU A 465 13.10 40.39 5.13
CA LEU A 465 13.74 41.69 5.01
C LEU A 465 12.91 42.71 4.22
N ASP A 466 11.74 42.30 3.73
CA ASP A 466 10.85 43.13 2.93
C ASP A 466 9.63 43.52 3.77
N PHE A 467 9.47 44.82 4.02
CA PHE A 467 8.40 45.34 4.86
C PHE A 467 7.02 44.95 4.34
N ALA A 468 6.74 45.19 3.04
CA ALA A 468 5.45 44.91 2.44
C ALA A 468 5.12 43.40 2.47
N CYS A 469 6.10 42.55 2.17
CA CYS A 469 5.92 41.10 2.21
C CYS A 469 5.61 40.58 3.61
N THR A 470 6.26 41.13 4.63
CA THR A 470 6.16 40.63 6.02
C THR A 470 4.87 41.13 6.71
N HIS A 471 4.36 42.28 6.29
CA HIS A 471 3.20 42.94 6.91
C HIS A 471 1.88 42.74 6.13
N HIS A 472 1.91 42.04 4.99
CA HIS A 472 0.71 41.79 4.19
C HIS A 472 -0.36 40.91 4.89
N GLN A 473 0.04 40.10 5.89
CA GLN A 473 -0.85 39.16 6.59
C GLN A 473 -0.75 39.23 8.13
N SER A 474 0.10 40.12 8.67
CA SER A 474 0.48 40.13 10.09
C SER A 474 -0.14 41.33 10.81
N PHE A 475 -0.86 41.09 11.91
CA PHE A 475 -1.38 42.15 12.78
C PHE A 475 -0.24 42.74 13.61
N CYS A 476 0.41 43.75 13.07
CA CYS A 476 1.44 44.51 13.76
C CYS A 476 0.77 45.44 14.78
N ARG A 477 1.48 45.87 15.83
CA ARG A 477 0.94 46.87 16.76
C ARG A 477 0.49 48.13 15.97
N PRO A 478 -0.49 48.91 16.49
CA PRO A 478 -1.10 50.04 15.77
C PRO A 478 -0.17 51.19 15.38
N TRP A 479 1.12 51.11 15.70
CA TRP A 479 2.12 52.11 15.37
C TRP A 479 2.69 51.83 13.97
N SER A 480 1.82 51.74 12.97
CA SER A 480 2.26 51.85 11.58
C SER A 480 2.50 53.33 11.28
N PRO A 481 3.63 53.75 10.68
CA PRO A 481 3.74 55.11 10.18
C PRO A 481 2.57 55.38 9.24
N SER A 482 1.86 56.51 9.45
CA SER A 482 0.65 56.90 8.72
C SER A 482 0.85 56.99 7.20
N ASN A 483 2.12 57.01 6.74
CA ASN A 483 2.52 56.96 5.35
C ASN A 483 3.35 55.68 5.07
N LEU A 484 2.69 54.64 4.56
CA LEU A 484 3.33 53.42 4.00
C LEU A 484 4.27 53.68 2.81
N ALA A 485 4.34 54.92 2.30
CA ALA A 485 5.16 55.30 1.16
C ALA A 485 6.64 55.55 1.50
N ASP A 486 6.98 55.73 2.79
CA ASP A 486 8.35 56.02 3.20
C ASP A 486 9.06 54.74 3.69
N THR A 487 9.55 53.93 2.76
CA THR A 487 10.31 52.70 3.05
C THR A 487 11.63 52.95 3.81
N ASN A 488 12.02 54.22 3.98
CA ASN A 488 13.20 54.64 4.74
C ASN A 488 12.87 55.11 6.16
N ALA A 489 11.58 55.23 6.52
CA ALA A 489 11.20 55.53 7.89
C ALA A 489 11.79 54.46 8.84
N PRO A 490 12.41 54.88 9.96
CA PRO A 490 13.00 53.95 10.90
C PRO A 490 11.89 53.22 11.65
N PHE A 491 11.52 52.05 11.13
CA PHE A 491 10.52 51.18 11.72
C PHE A 491 11.17 49.86 12.14
N PHE A 492 11.04 49.51 13.41
CA PHE A 492 11.49 48.24 13.96
C PHE A 492 10.30 47.41 14.42
N CYS A 493 10.23 46.17 13.97
CA CYS A 493 9.11 45.27 14.25
C CYS A 493 9.58 44.08 15.07
N GLY A 494 9.48 44.18 16.40
CA GLY A 494 9.94 43.13 17.32
C GLY A 494 9.32 41.75 17.03
N HIS A 495 8.04 41.69 16.66
CA HIS A 495 7.37 40.43 16.36
C HIS A 495 7.99 39.69 15.16
N VAL A 496 8.50 40.41 14.16
CA VAL A 496 9.14 39.83 12.97
C VAL A 496 10.42 39.10 13.38
N VAL A 497 11.22 39.73 14.23
CA VAL A 497 12.46 39.16 14.76
C VAL A 497 12.15 37.96 15.65
N GLU A 498 11.14 38.06 16.52
CA GLU A 498 10.68 36.94 17.34
C GLU A 498 10.24 35.75 16.50
N GLU A 499 9.39 35.95 15.49
CA GLU A 499 8.91 34.87 14.63
C GLU A 499 10.03 34.23 13.82
N LEU A 500 10.92 35.04 13.25
CA LEU A 500 12.08 34.56 12.50
C LEU A 500 13.04 33.76 13.40
N LEU A 501 13.22 34.20 14.65
CA LEU A 501 14.02 33.50 15.63
C LEU A 501 13.39 32.16 16.03
N VAL A 502 12.08 32.10 16.28
CA VAL A 502 11.36 30.84 16.54
C VAL A 502 11.58 29.86 15.38
N ARG A 503 11.37 30.32 14.14
CA ARG A 503 11.56 29.48 12.94
C ARG A 503 13.02 29.00 12.81
N SER A 504 13.98 29.85 13.15
CA SER A 504 15.40 29.53 13.11
C SER A 504 15.80 28.49 14.15
N ILE A 505 15.42 28.71 15.42
CA ILE A 505 15.65 27.79 16.53
C ILE A 505 14.96 26.45 16.26
N ALA A 506 13.70 26.47 15.84
CA ALA A 506 12.98 25.26 15.44
C ALA A 506 13.72 24.50 14.33
N SER A 507 14.37 25.21 13.39
CA SER A 507 15.19 24.58 12.35
C SER A 507 16.51 24.00 12.86
N MET A 508 17.17 24.63 13.84
CA MET A 508 18.44 24.17 14.40
C MET A 508 18.25 22.99 15.37
N PHE A 509 17.16 23.00 16.15
CA PHE A 509 16.93 22.09 17.27
C PHE A 509 15.96 20.93 16.99
N LYS A 510 15.66 20.64 15.71
CA LYS A 510 14.67 19.66 15.22
C LYS A 510 14.66 18.25 15.89
N THR A 511 15.64 17.90 16.73
CA THR A 511 15.87 16.53 17.22
C THR A 511 15.99 16.33 18.73
N HIS A 512 15.85 17.35 19.60
CA HIS A 512 16.01 17.17 21.04
C HIS A 512 14.81 17.61 21.88
N PRO A 513 13.97 16.66 22.38
CA PRO A 513 12.87 16.94 23.32
C PRO A 513 13.34 17.66 24.59
N THR A 514 14.59 17.39 25.01
CA THR A 514 15.24 17.98 26.18
C THR A 514 15.60 19.47 26.00
N ALA A 515 15.56 20.00 24.78
CA ALA A 515 15.89 21.41 24.49
C ALA A 515 14.70 22.37 24.69
N ARG A 516 13.45 21.88 24.72
CA ARG A 516 12.24 22.73 24.80
C ARG A 516 12.18 23.67 26.03
N PRO A 517 12.55 23.24 27.24
CA PRO A 517 12.56 24.14 28.41
C PRO A 517 13.62 25.24 28.28
N ALA A 518 14.78 24.91 27.70
CA ALA A 518 15.85 25.88 27.44
C ALA A 518 15.43 26.87 26.35
N GLU A 519 14.86 26.37 25.25
CA GLU A 519 14.25 27.18 24.18
C GLU A 519 13.22 28.18 24.72
N MET A 520 12.26 27.74 25.54
CA MET A 520 11.29 28.65 26.15
C MET A 520 11.93 29.71 27.05
N ARG A 521 12.99 29.36 27.79
CA ARG A 521 13.72 30.32 28.63
C ARG A 521 14.44 31.36 27.75
N PHE A 522 15.09 30.93 26.67
CA PHE A 522 15.75 31.81 25.70
C PHE A 522 14.74 32.74 25.01
N MET A 523 13.63 32.20 24.51
CA MET A 523 12.58 32.99 23.85
C MET A 523 11.99 34.05 24.79
N ARG A 524 11.76 33.71 26.06
CA ARG A 524 11.30 34.70 27.06
C ARG A 524 12.33 35.78 27.34
N GLN A 525 13.61 35.41 27.44
CA GLN A 525 14.70 36.36 27.66
C GLN A 525 14.86 37.30 26.45
N ILE A 526 14.82 36.75 25.25
CA ILE A 526 14.97 37.51 24.01
C ILE A 526 13.76 38.42 23.78
N GLY A 527 12.53 37.93 23.95
CA GLY A 527 11.34 38.79 23.83
C GLY A 527 11.33 39.95 24.83
N ARG A 528 11.91 39.77 26.03
CA ARG A 528 12.15 40.88 26.97
C ARG A 528 13.20 41.85 26.44
N ARG A 529 14.34 41.36 25.93
CA ARG A 529 15.44 42.21 25.43
C ARG A 529 15.07 42.97 24.16
N LEU A 530 14.29 42.38 23.26
CA LEU A 530 13.82 43.01 22.02
C LEU A 530 12.92 44.22 22.28
N ARG A 531 12.22 44.26 23.41
CA ARG A 531 11.42 45.42 23.84
C ARG A 531 12.28 46.63 24.20
N TYR A 532 13.47 46.40 24.74
CA TYR A 532 14.43 47.43 25.13
C TYR A 532 15.45 47.74 24.03
N LEU A 533 15.35 47.11 22.85
CA LEU A 533 16.33 47.28 21.79
C LEU A 533 16.20 48.69 21.21
N PRO A 534 17.24 49.54 21.29
CA PRO A 534 17.20 50.86 20.69
C PRO A 534 17.05 50.76 19.16
N HIS A 535 16.10 51.47 18.61
CA HIS A 535 15.90 51.65 17.18
C HIS A 535 15.84 53.14 16.81
N SER A 536 15.72 53.43 15.52
CA SER A 536 15.63 54.83 15.03
C SER A 536 16.79 55.72 15.50
N ILE A 537 17.99 55.17 15.70
CA ILE A 537 19.14 55.91 16.22
C ILE A 537 19.55 56.98 15.22
N LYS A 538 19.49 58.25 15.63
CA LYS A 538 19.95 59.42 14.87
C LYS A 538 21.11 60.06 15.62
N LEU A 539 22.11 60.48 14.85
CA LEU A 539 23.27 61.20 15.32
C LEU A 539 23.21 62.61 14.75
N LYS A 540 23.35 63.63 15.60
CA LYS A 540 23.46 65.03 15.19
C LYS A 540 24.69 65.66 15.85
N PRO A 541 25.43 66.53 15.15
CA PRO A 541 26.47 67.35 15.79
C PRO A 541 25.83 68.23 16.88
N TYR A 542 26.49 68.35 18.04
CA TYR A 542 26.05 69.20 19.15
C TYR A 542 27.26 69.99 19.68
N PRO A 543 27.08 71.20 20.25
CA PRO A 543 28.20 71.94 20.83
C PRO A 543 28.95 71.09 21.87
N GLU A 544 30.26 70.90 21.65
CA GLU A 544 31.16 70.04 22.44
C GLU A 544 30.87 68.52 22.36
N GLY A 545 30.05 68.07 21.40
CA GLY A 545 29.45 66.74 21.49
C GLY A 545 28.82 66.12 20.25
N ILE A 546 28.30 64.91 20.45
CA ILE A 546 27.37 64.26 19.54
C ILE A 546 26.04 64.10 20.29
N LEU A 547 24.97 64.58 19.67
CA LEU A 547 23.61 64.32 20.11
C LEU A 547 23.14 62.99 19.54
N VAL A 548 22.86 62.04 20.43
CA VAL A 548 22.29 60.74 20.07
C VAL A 548 20.83 60.71 20.51
N SER A 549 19.93 60.48 19.56
CA SER A 549 18.51 60.23 19.84
C SER A 549 18.14 58.84 19.34
N TRP A 550 17.37 58.08 20.11
CA TRP A 550 16.86 56.76 19.73
C TRP A 550 15.41 56.61 20.20
N GLU A 551 14.74 55.60 19.68
CA GLU A 551 13.41 55.16 20.12
C GLU A 551 13.51 53.71 20.63
N ASP A 552 12.61 53.30 21.51
CA ASP A 552 12.42 51.89 21.91
C ASP A 552 10.93 51.55 22.01
N ASN A 553 10.61 50.26 22.17
CA ASN A 553 9.24 49.75 22.12
C ASN A 553 8.45 49.86 23.44
N GLU A 554 9.06 50.32 24.54
CA GLU A 554 8.42 50.39 25.86
C GLU A 554 8.46 51.81 26.46
N THR A 555 8.96 52.82 25.74
CA THR A 555 9.20 54.13 26.34
C THR A 555 7.92 54.83 26.84
N GLU A 556 6.76 54.59 26.23
CA GLU A 556 5.48 55.08 26.74
C GLU A 556 5.13 54.46 28.09
N SER A 557 5.33 53.15 28.25
CA SER A 557 5.06 52.40 29.49
C SER A 557 5.87 52.96 30.68
N PHE A 558 7.12 53.37 30.43
CA PHE A 558 8.00 53.92 31.47
C PHE A 558 7.67 55.39 31.83
N ARG A 559 7.19 56.19 30.88
CA ARG A 559 6.74 57.57 31.15
C ARG A 559 5.48 57.62 32.02
N THR A 560 4.55 56.67 31.85
CA THR A 560 3.35 56.60 32.70
C THR A 560 3.65 56.28 34.18
N LEU A 561 4.85 55.79 34.50
CA LEU A 561 5.24 55.39 35.86
C LEU A 561 5.98 56.49 36.65
N SER A 562 6.53 57.52 36.01
CA SER A 562 7.14 58.67 36.70
C SER A 562 7.14 59.95 35.86
N PRO A 563 6.66 61.10 36.38
CA PRO A 563 6.68 62.39 35.69
C PRO A 563 8.08 62.96 35.44
N SER A 564 9.12 62.43 36.10
CA SER A 564 10.53 62.80 35.85
C SER A 564 11.18 61.99 34.71
N GLY A 565 10.50 60.97 34.19
CA GLY A 565 11.13 59.94 33.35
C GLY A 565 12.14 59.08 34.15
N PRO A 566 12.61 57.97 33.57
CA PRO A 566 13.67 57.16 34.16
C PRO A 566 15.03 57.84 34.00
N ASP A 567 15.88 57.78 35.04
CA ASP A 567 17.31 58.10 34.90
C ASP A 567 17.98 57.02 34.05
N TYR A 568 18.44 57.36 32.86
CA TYR A 568 19.19 56.46 31.99
C TYR A 568 20.65 56.93 31.85
N HIS A 569 21.57 55.97 31.89
CA HIS A 569 22.95 56.18 31.48
C HIS A 569 23.16 55.52 30.12
N VAL A 570 23.48 56.33 29.12
CA VAL A 570 23.89 55.84 27.80
C VAL A 570 25.40 55.90 27.70
N MET A 571 26.00 54.80 27.27
CA MET A 571 27.42 54.73 26.95
C MET A 571 27.57 54.29 25.50
N LEU A 572 28.33 55.05 24.72
CA LEU A 572 28.70 54.66 23.38
C LEU A 572 30.00 53.91 23.46
N HIS A 573 30.05 52.76 22.80
CA HIS A 573 31.25 51.95 22.72
C HIS A 573 31.73 51.90 21.27
N ASP A 574 33.02 51.61 21.10
CA ASP A 574 33.56 51.30 19.79
C ASP A 574 33.07 49.94 19.27
N ASP A 575 33.32 49.70 17.99
CA ASP A 575 32.88 48.50 17.27
C ASP A 575 33.48 47.19 17.84
N ASN A 576 34.51 47.27 18.69
CA ASN A 576 35.22 46.12 19.26
C ASN A 576 34.74 45.74 20.66
N CYS A 577 33.77 46.46 21.24
CA CYS A 577 33.35 46.25 22.63
C CYS A 577 32.54 44.97 22.91
N ALA A 578 32.08 44.27 21.87
CA ALA A 578 31.10 43.18 21.98
C ALA A 578 31.53 42.02 22.90
N ASN A 579 32.83 41.86 23.16
CA ASN A 579 33.38 40.75 23.96
C ASN A 579 33.70 41.12 25.42
N ALA A 580 33.45 42.36 25.85
CA ALA A 580 33.86 42.89 27.15
C ALA A 580 32.68 43.06 28.15
N GLU A 581 31.62 42.24 28.05
CA GLU A 581 30.34 42.39 28.75
C GLU A 581 30.44 42.69 30.26
N THR A 582 31.40 42.10 30.98
CA THR A 582 31.61 42.35 32.43
C THR A 582 32.46 43.57 32.75
N ALA A 583 33.24 44.08 31.80
CA ALA A 583 34.08 45.28 31.97
C ALA A 583 33.33 46.58 31.63
N LEU A 584 32.14 46.48 31.04
CA LEU A 584 31.32 47.62 30.59
C LEU A 584 30.20 47.98 31.59
N LEU A 585 30.08 47.24 32.69
CA LEU A 585 29.14 47.50 33.77
C LEU A 585 29.83 48.34 34.84
N HIS A 586 29.51 49.63 34.94
CA HIS A 586 29.95 50.48 36.05
C HIS A 586 29.07 50.28 37.27
N ASP A 587 29.69 50.18 38.44
CA ASP A 587 28.99 50.24 39.72
C ASP A 587 28.47 51.67 39.96
N LYS A 588 27.36 51.78 40.68
CA LYS A 588 26.64 53.04 40.99
C LYS A 588 27.49 54.15 41.63
N ALA A 589 28.75 53.86 41.97
CA ALA A 589 29.67 54.72 42.70
C ALA A 589 30.70 55.48 41.83
N ASP A 590 30.87 55.14 40.54
CA ASP A 590 31.90 55.76 39.69
C ASP A 590 31.43 57.07 39.02
N TRP A 591 30.89 58.00 39.81
CA TRP A 591 30.60 59.37 39.38
C TRP A 591 31.88 60.22 39.34
N VAL A 592 32.84 59.84 38.50
CA VAL A 592 33.97 60.72 38.17
C VAL A 592 34.20 60.68 36.66
N ILE A 593 33.86 61.79 36.02
CA ILE A 593 34.23 62.09 34.64
C ILE A 593 35.77 62.12 34.56
N GLN A 594 36.38 61.02 34.12
CA GLN A 594 37.67 61.00 33.45
C GLN A 594 37.35 60.54 32.02
N GLY A 595 37.52 61.30 30.96
CA GLY A 595 38.57 62.27 30.69
C GLY A 595 39.29 61.85 29.42
N MET A 596 38.57 61.75 28.29
CA MET A 596 39.06 61.94 26.92
C MET A 596 37.89 61.77 25.91
N GLY A 597 37.53 62.88 25.24
CA GLY A 597 36.86 62.87 23.92
C GLY A 597 35.32 62.79 23.87
N THR A 598 34.69 63.96 23.69
CA THR A 598 33.28 64.19 23.28
C THR A 598 32.24 64.12 24.42
N LYS A 599 31.66 65.26 24.79
CA LYS A 599 30.49 65.29 25.70
C LYS A 599 29.28 64.77 24.93
N ILE A 600 28.65 63.70 25.40
CA ILE A 600 27.45 63.16 24.75
C ILE A 600 26.24 63.82 25.40
N TYR A 601 25.47 64.52 24.59
CA TYR A 601 24.16 65.03 24.99
C TYR A 601 23.13 64.04 24.47
N THR A 602 22.18 63.65 25.31
CA THR A 602 21.09 62.77 24.91
C THR A 602 19.81 63.58 24.96
N GLU A 603 19.14 63.68 23.82
CA GLU A 603 17.81 64.28 23.74
C GLU A 603 16.91 63.18 23.19
N TYR A 604 16.09 62.67 24.09
CA TYR A 604 15.06 61.71 23.75
C TYR A 604 13.91 62.49 23.10
N THR A 605 13.79 62.39 21.78
CA THR A 605 12.68 63.01 21.05
C THR A 605 11.48 62.07 21.06
N PRO A 606 10.36 62.44 21.73
CA PRO A 606 9.10 61.73 21.56
C PRO A 606 8.55 61.94 20.14
N ASN A 607 7.79 60.97 19.64
CA ASN A 607 6.76 61.23 18.63
C ASN A 607 5.46 61.61 19.34
#